data_AF-X1E8A7-F1
#
_entry.id   AF-X1E8A7-F1
#
_cell.length_a   1.000
_cell.length_b   1.000
_cell.length_c   1.000
_cell.angle_alpha   90.00
_cell.angle_beta   90.00
_cell.angle_gamma   90.00
#
_symmetry.space_group_name_H-M   'P 1'
#
loop_
_entity.id
_entity.type
_entity.pdbx_description
1 polymer ?
#
loop_
_entity_poly.entity_id
_entity_poly.type
_entity_poly.pdbx_seq_one_letter_code
_entity_poly.pdbx_strand_id
1 'polypeptide(L)' 'MDIWHKKLMYQVQYGGVHYWLGESISQSIVEANAYTPEFLQFFKDIKRVVDPDFLLSPNKFHMYSYDNDITQNIIKNKE' A
#
# COMPACT_ATOMS: atom_id res chain seq x y z
N MET A 1 4.36 -15.40 9.93
CA MET A 1 3.55 -14.62 8.98
C MET A 1 4.25 -14.47 7.62
N ASP A 2 5.57 -14.61 7.56
CA ASP A 2 6.43 -14.39 6.39
C ASP A 2 6.02 -15.14 5.12
N ILE A 3 5.62 -16.42 5.23
CA ILE A 3 5.20 -17.20 4.05
C ILE A 3 3.96 -16.57 3.40
N TRP A 4 2.99 -16.12 4.20
CA TRP A 4 1.77 -15.49 3.68
C TRP A 4 2.06 -14.14 3.05
N HIS A 5 2.86 -13.33 3.73
CA HIS A 5 3.31 -12.02 3.25
C HIS A 5 4.06 -12.13 1.91
N LYS A 6 5.07 -13.01 1.83
CA LYS A 6 5.80 -13.30 0.58
C LYS A 6 4.86 -13.75 -0.54
N LYS A 7 3.92 -14.66 -0.26
CA LYS A 7 2.95 -15.16 -1.25
C LYS A 7 2.03 -14.07 -1.78
N LEU A 8 1.50 -13.20 -0.91
CA LEU A 8 0.68 -12.05 -1.33
C LEU A 8 1.48 -11.12 -2.24
N MET A 9 2.69 -10.74 -1.84
CA MET A 9 3.55 -9.91 -2.67
C MET A 9 3.86 -10.55 -4.03
N TYR A 10 4.08 -11.87 -4.08
CA TYR A 10 4.30 -12.57 -5.35
C TYR A 10 3.07 -12.51 -6.24
N GLN A 11 1.87 -12.75 -5.70
CA GLN A 11 0.63 -12.67 -6.48
C GLN A 11 0.51 -11.31 -7.16
N VAL A 12 0.75 -10.22 -6.42
CA VAL A 12 0.76 -8.85 -6.97
C VAL A 12 1.81 -8.66 -8.06
N GLN A 13 3.06 -9.06 -7.80
CA GLN A 13 4.17 -8.90 -8.76
C GLN A 13 3.96 -9.70 -10.06
N TYR A 14 3.24 -10.81 -10.01
CA TYR A 14 2.85 -11.59 -11.18
C TYR A 14 1.52 -11.14 -11.82
N GLY A 15 0.98 -9.98 -11.41
CA GLY A 15 -0.20 -9.36 -12.01
C GLY A 15 -1.54 -9.73 -11.35
N GLY A 16 -1.51 -10.41 -10.20
CA GLY A 16 -2.69 -10.72 -9.40
C GLY A 16 -3.27 -9.49 -8.69
N VAL A 17 -4.59 -9.44 -8.56
CA VAL A 17 -5.31 -8.32 -7.93
C VAL A 17 -6.18 -8.85 -6.79
N HIS A 18 -6.03 -8.25 -5.61
CA HIS A 18 -6.81 -8.60 -4.44
C HIS A 18 -8.01 -7.66 -4.26
N TYR A 19 -9.22 -8.21 -4.15
CA TYR A 19 -10.45 -7.42 -4.00
C TYR A 19 -10.70 -6.96 -2.54
N TRP A 20 -10.16 -7.68 -1.54
CA TRP A 20 -10.30 -7.33 -0.13
C TRP A 20 -8.94 -7.03 0.50
N LEU A 21 -8.82 -5.82 1.04
CA LEU A 21 -7.56 -5.25 1.52
C LEU A 21 -7.71 -4.80 2.97
N GLY A 22 -7.75 -5.78 3.88
CA GLY A 22 -7.46 -5.54 5.30
C GLY A 22 -6.04 -4.98 5.48
N GLU A 23 -5.69 -4.56 6.69
CA GLU A 23 -4.42 -3.86 6.97
C GLU A 23 -3.20 -4.57 6.36
N SER A 24 -2.99 -5.85 6.69
CA SER A 24 -1.82 -6.61 6.23
C SER A 24 -1.71 -6.74 4.71
N ILE A 25 -2.84 -6.91 4.01
CA ILE A 25 -2.84 -7.02 2.54
C ILE A 25 -2.64 -5.64 1.92
N SER A 26 -3.26 -4.59 2.47
CA SER A 26 -3.09 -3.21 1.99
C SER A 26 -1.63 -2.74 2.05
N GLN A 27 -0.89 -3.17 3.07
CA GLN A 27 0.55 -2.94 3.20
C GLN A 27 1.34 -3.78 2.19
N SER A 28 1.03 -5.08 2.10
CA SER A 28 1.66 -6.03 1.17
C SER A 28 1.63 -5.58 -0.30
N ILE A 29 0.54 -4.97 -0.75
CA ILE A 29 0.45 -4.52 -2.15
C ILE A 29 1.31 -3.28 -2.43
N VAL A 30 1.51 -2.41 -1.43
CA VAL A 30 2.42 -1.25 -1.55
C VAL A 30 3.86 -1.76 -1.56
N GLU A 31 4.20 -2.67 -0.66
CA GLU A 31 5.53 -3.29 -0.58
C GLU A 31 5.89 -4.03 -1.88
N ALA A 32 4.89 -4.60 -2.55
CA ALA A 32 5.02 -5.30 -3.83
C ALA A 32 5.05 -4.36 -5.06
N ASN A 33 4.97 -3.04 -4.85
CA ASN A 33 4.94 -2.03 -5.92
C ASN A 33 3.76 -2.20 -6.89
N ALA A 34 2.54 -2.43 -6.36
CA ALA A 34 1.34 -2.64 -7.17
C ALA A 34 0.88 -1.40 -7.97
N TYR A 35 1.22 -0.21 -7.50
CA TYR A 35 0.68 1.05 -7.99
C TYR A 35 1.77 1.95 -8.55
N THR A 36 1.43 2.68 -9.60
CA THR A 36 2.33 3.70 -10.14
C THR A 36 2.40 4.90 -9.17
N PRO A 37 3.50 5.68 -9.21
CA PRO A 37 3.62 6.88 -8.39
C PRO A 37 2.46 7.87 -8.59
N GLU A 38 1.93 7.99 -9.81
CA GLU A 38 0.82 8.88 -10.14
C GLU A 38 -0.48 8.43 -9.46
N PHE A 39 -0.75 7.13 -9.44
CA PHE A 39 -1.93 6.59 -8.75
C PHE A 39 -1.82 6.77 -7.24
N LEU A 40 -0.62 6.54 -6.66
CA LEU A 40 -0.38 6.77 -5.25
C LEU A 40 -0.62 8.23 -4.87
N GLN A 41 -0.11 9.17 -5.65
CA GLN A 41 -0.33 10.60 -5.42
C GLN A 41 -1.82 10.96 -5.51
N PHE A 42 -2.50 10.51 -6.57
CA PHE A 42 -3.95 10.71 -6.73
C PHE A 42 -4.75 10.16 -5.53
N PHE A 43 -4.42 8.96 -5.07
CA PHE A 43 -5.07 8.35 -3.91
C PHE A 43 -4.86 9.19 -2.65
N LYS A 44 -3.62 9.66 -2.40
CA LYS A 44 -3.31 10.53 -1.27
C LYS A 44 -4.06 11.87 -1.35
N ASP A 45 -4.20 12.44 -2.53
CA ASP A 45 -4.91 13.70 -2.74
C ASP A 45 -6.41 13.56 -2.50
N ILE A 46 -7.04 12.48 -3.00
CA ILE A 46 -8.44 12.17 -2.64
C ILE A 46 -8.57 12.03 -1.13
N LYS A 47 -7.69 11.26 -0.51
CA LYS A 47 -7.73 11.01 0.93
C LYS A 47 -7.66 12.32 1.72
N ARG A 48 -6.80 13.25 1.31
CA ARG A 48 -6.67 14.58 1.92
C ARG A 48 -7.94 15.42 1.82
N VAL A 49 -8.63 15.35 0.69
CA VAL A 49 -9.90 16.09 0.50
C VAL A 49 -11.02 15.54 1.40
N VAL A 50 -11.10 14.22 1.56
CA VAL A 50 -12.22 13.59 2.28
C VAL A 50 -11.96 13.34 3.78
N ASP A 51 -10.69 13.38 4.22
CA ASP A 51 -10.29 13.18 5.61
C ASP A 51 -9.16 14.14 6.01
N PRO A 52 -9.40 15.46 6.01
CA PRO A 52 -8.36 16.47 6.22
C PRO A 52 -7.60 16.30 7.55
N ASP A 53 -8.27 15.79 8.58
CA ASP A 53 -7.71 15.58 9.92
C ASP A 53 -7.06 14.19 10.11
N PHE A 54 -7.04 13.36 9.06
CA PHE A 54 -6.40 12.04 9.03
C PHE A 54 -6.93 11.05 10.10
N LEU A 55 -8.24 11.04 10.33
CA LEU A 55 -8.88 10.22 11.37
C LEU A 55 -9.29 8.83 10.86
N LEU A 56 -9.58 8.69 9.57
CA LEU A 56 -10.21 7.49 9.02
C LEU A 56 -9.17 6.48 8.55
N SER A 57 -8.97 5.43 9.37
CA SER A 57 -8.06 4.30 9.10
C SER A 57 -6.61 4.72 8.81
N PRO A 58 -5.95 5.41 9.76
CA PRO A 58 -4.52 5.66 9.65
C PRO A 58 -3.74 4.34 9.51
N ASN A 59 -2.58 4.38 8.87
CA ASN A 59 -1.65 3.25 8.61
C ASN A 59 -2.05 2.29 7.49
N LYS A 60 -3.28 2.40 6.96
CA LYS A 60 -3.68 1.63 5.78
C LYS A 60 -2.78 1.99 4.60
N PHE A 61 -2.33 1.01 3.82
CA PHE A 61 -1.38 1.20 2.71
C PHE A 61 -0.04 1.87 3.11
N HIS A 62 0.42 1.68 4.36
CA HIS A 62 1.55 2.41 4.93
C HIS A 62 1.40 3.94 4.93
N MET A 63 0.17 4.46 4.84
CA MET A 63 -0.08 5.89 4.93
C MET A 63 -0.16 6.30 6.40
N TYR A 64 0.91 6.90 6.92
CA TYR A 64 0.97 7.38 8.32
C TYR A 64 0.66 8.86 8.48
N SER A 65 0.83 9.63 7.40
CA SER A 65 0.47 11.05 7.29
C SER A 65 0.38 11.45 5.83
N TYR A 66 -0.08 12.68 5.56
CA TYR A 66 -0.10 13.22 4.20
C TYR A 66 1.29 13.45 3.61
N ASP A 67 2.28 13.76 4.46
CA ASP A 67 3.66 14.00 4.04
C ASP A 67 4.48 12.71 3.95
N ASN A 68 3.93 11.58 4.38
CA ASN A 68 4.62 10.29 4.35
C ASN A 68 4.83 9.81 2.90
N ASP A 69 6.07 9.50 2.55
CA ASP A 69 6.39 8.81 1.30
C ASP A 69 6.21 7.29 1.47
N ILE A 70 5.03 6.81 1.07
CA ILE A 70 4.66 5.39 1.18
C ILE A 70 5.54 4.48 0.30
N THR A 71 6.22 5.02 -0.71
CA THR A 71 7.08 4.24 -1.62
C THR A 71 8.36 3.75 -0.94
N GLN A 72 8.74 4.33 0.20
CA GLN A 72 9.85 3.86 1.03
C GLN A 72 9.64 2.43 1.55
N ASN A 73 8.39 1.96 1.59
CA ASN A 73 8.05 0.60 2.01
C ASN A 73 8.17 -0.42 0.85
N ILE A 74 8.50 -0.01 -0.37
CA ILE A 74 8.70 -0.94 -1.50
C ILE A 74 9.89 -1.84 -1.21
N ILE A 75 9.67 -3.16 -1.20
CA ILE A 75 10.70 -4.15 -0.95
C ILE A 75 11.37 -4.52 -2.27
N LYS A 76 12.60 -4.02 -2.45
CA LYS A 76 13.48 -4.35 -3.58
C LYS A 76 14.39 -5.51 -3.18
N ASN A 77 13.88 -6.74 -3.03
CA ASN A 77 14.66 -7.99 -3.00
C ASN A 77 13.74 -9.18 -2.75
N LYS A 78 13.95 -10.29 -3.45
CA LYS A 78 13.37 -11.59 -3.07
C LYS A 78 14.40 -12.71 -3.28
N GLU A 79 15.15 -12.99 -2.21
CA GLU A 79 15.56 -14.37 -1.89
C GLU A 79 14.39 -15.10 -1.21
#